data_AF-A0A4Q3TR52-F1
#
_entry.id   AF-A0A4Q3TR52-F1
#
_cell.length_a   1.000
_cell.length_b   1.000
_cell.length_c   1.000
_cell.angle_alpha   90.00
_cell.angle_beta   90.00
_cell.angle_gamma   90.00
#
_symmetry.space_group_name_H-M   'P 1'
#
loop_
_entity.id
_entity.type
_entity.pdbx_description
1 polymer ?
#
loop_
_entity_poly.entity_id
_entity_poly.type
_entity_poly.pdbx_seq_one_letter_code
_entity_poly.pdbx_strand_id
1 'polypeptide(L)' 'MTKPGPKKNVAASVRDRLMQIARTRKEDFNFVLTRYAMERLLYRLSVSRHEPAFVLKGASLFTVWS' A
#
# COMPACT_ATOMS: atom_id res chain seq x y z
N MET A 1 -10.38 -20.95 31.60
CA MET A 1 -10.20 -20.93 30.13
C MET A 1 -10.59 -19.55 29.62
N THR A 2 -9.63 -18.65 29.39
CA THR A 2 -9.90 -17.31 28.86
C THR A 2 -10.16 -17.39 27.36
N LYS A 3 -11.35 -16.93 26.91
CA LYS A 3 -11.65 -16.79 25.47
C LYS A 3 -10.59 -15.89 24.82
N PRO A 4 -9.95 -16.30 23.71
CA PRO A 4 -9.09 -15.38 22.98
C PRO A 4 -9.95 -14.21 22.50
N GLY A 5 -9.51 -12.99 22.79
CA GLY A 5 -10.17 -11.77 22.35
C GLY A 5 -10.33 -11.72 20.82
N PRO A 6 -11.23 -10.88 20.29
CA PRO A 6 -11.55 -10.85 18.87
C PRO A 6 -10.28 -10.67 18.04
N LYS A 7 -10.04 -11.58 17.09
CA LYS A 7 -8.90 -11.52 16.17
C LYS A 7 -8.98 -10.20 15.40
N LYS A 8 -8.03 -9.30 15.65
CA LYS A 8 -7.93 -8.01 14.95
C LYS A 8 -7.58 -8.27 13.48
N ASN A 9 -8.56 -8.18 12.59
CA ASN A 9 -8.34 -8.32 11.15
C ASN A 9 -7.67 -7.05 10.61
N VAL A 10 -6.33 -7.06 10.59
CA VAL A 10 -5.52 -5.93 10.10
C VAL A 10 -5.79 -5.66 8.62
N ALA A 11 -6.01 -6.70 7.80
CA ALA A 11 -6.28 -6.54 6.38
C ALA A 11 -7.59 -5.78 6.11
N ALA A 12 -8.65 -6.11 6.85
CA ALA A 12 -9.93 -5.38 6.79
C ALA A 12 -9.74 -3.91 7.21
N SER A 13 -9.03 -3.67 8.32
CA SER A 13 -8.75 -2.31 8.79
C SER A 13 -7.95 -1.47 7.78
N VAL A 14 -6.97 -2.07 7.11
CA VAL A 14 -6.20 -1.38 6.05
C VAL A 14 -7.09 -1.10 4.84
N ARG A 15 -7.92 -2.04 4.42
CA ARG A 15 -8.85 -1.85 3.30
C ARG A 15 -9.83 -0.70 3.57
N ASP A 16 -10.38 -0.62 4.77
CA ASP A 16 -11.32 0.44 5.16
C ASP A 16 -10.65 1.82 5.13
N ARG A 17 -9.41 1.91 5.63
CA ARG A 17 -8.62 3.15 5.57
C ARG A 17 -8.35 3.57 4.13
N LEU A 18 -7.97 2.64 3.26
CA LEU A 18 -7.75 2.93 1.84
C LEU A 18 -9.04 3.36 1.13
N MET A 19 -10.18 2.76 1.50
CA MET A 19 -11.49 3.16 0.98
C MET A 19 -11.85 4.59 1.42
N GLN A 20 -11.57 4.94 2.67
CA GLN A 20 -11.78 6.30 3.16
C GLN A 20 -10.90 7.31 2.40
N ILE A 21 -9.62 6.98 2.17
CA ILE A 21 -8.71 7.83 1.38
C ILE A 21 -9.25 8.05 -0.04
N ALA A 22 -9.66 6.97 -0.72
CA ALA A 22 -10.23 7.06 -2.07
C ALA A 22 -11.45 7.98 -2.12
N ARG A 23 -12.37 7.86 -1.14
CA ARG A 23 -13.55 8.73 -1.02
C ARG A 23 -13.18 10.18 -0.78
N THR A 24 -12.26 10.46 0.16
CA THR A 24 -11.85 11.83 0.49
C THR A 24 -11.17 12.51 -0.70
N ARG A 25 -10.35 11.77 -1.45
CA ARG A 25 -9.63 12.29 -2.62
C ARG A 25 -10.43 12.23 -3.92
N LYS A 26 -11.63 11.64 -3.89
CA LYS A 26 -12.46 11.36 -5.07
C LYS A 26 -11.69 10.57 -6.16
N GLU A 27 -10.84 9.66 -5.71
CA GLU A 27 -10.06 8.77 -6.57
C GLU A 27 -10.77 7.43 -6.75
N ASP A 28 -10.51 6.74 -7.86
CA ASP A 28 -10.94 5.36 -8.03
C ASP A 28 -10.29 4.46 -6.96
N PHE A 29 -11.09 3.58 -6.36
CA PHE A 29 -10.60 2.76 -5.26
C PHE A 29 -9.58 1.71 -5.73
N ASN A 30 -9.74 1.15 -6.94
CA ASN A 30 -8.76 0.19 -7.47
C ASN A 30 -7.44 0.87 -7.79
N PHE A 31 -7.47 2.13 -8.25
CA PHE A 31 -6.28 2.95 -8.40
C PHE A 31 -5.54 3.12 -7.07
N VAL A 32 -6.25 3.49 -6.00
CA VAL A 32 -5.66 3.62 -4.64
C VAL A 32 -5.08 2.30 -4.15
N LEU A 33 -5.79 1.17 -4.36
CA LEU A 33 -5.29 -0.15 -3.98
C LEU A 33 -4.02 -0.53 -4.73
N THR A 34 -3.98 -0.29 -6.04
CA THR A 34 -2.83 -0.60 -6.90
C THR A 34 -1.62 0.25 -6.49
N ARG A 35 -1.82 1.56 -6.32
CA ARG A 35 -0.79 2.49 -5.86
C ARG A 35 -0.24 2.06 -4.50
N TYR A 36 -1.11 1.78 -3.53
CA TYR A 36 -0.71 1.32 -2.21
C TYR A 36 0.12 0.04 -2.29
N ALA A 37 -0.33 -0.96 -3.06
CA ALA A 37 0.39 -2.23 -3.21
C ALA A 37 1.79 -2.03 -3.81
N MET A 38 1.89 -1.20 -4.87
CA MET A 38 3.15 -0.85 -5.52
C MET A 38 4.10 -0.12 -4.56
N GLU A 39 3.64 0.93 -3.88
CA GLU A 39 4.46 1.68 -2.92
C GLU A 39 4.99 0.78 -1.79
N ARG A 40 4.15 -0.11 -1.23
CA ARG A 40 4.62 -1.05 -0.19
C ARG A 40 5.59 -2.09 -0.73
N LEU A 41 5.44 -2.53 -1.99
CA LEU A 41 6.38 -3.43 -2.63
C LEU A 41 7.74 -2.74 -2.84
N LEU A 42 7.73 -1.53 -3.41
CA LEU A 42 8.93 -0.73 -3.66
C LEU A 42 9.67 -0.43 -2.36
N TYR A 43 8.94 -0.05 -1.32
CA TYR A 43 9.54 0.15 0.01
C TYR A 43 10.22 -1.13 0.51
N ARG A 44 9.54 -2.28 0.49
CA ARG A 44 10.15 -3.56 0.92
C ARG A 44 11.36 -3.94 0.08
N LEU A 45 11.33 -3.67 -1.22
CA LEU A 45 12.44 -3.93 -2.12
C LEU A 45 13.65 -3.05 -1.77
N SER A 46 13.42 -1.76 -1.52
CA SER A 46 14.47 -0.77 -1.21
C SER A 46 15.23 -1.06 0.08
N VAL A 47 14.60 -1.71 1.06
CA VAL A 47 15.23 -2.10 2.33
C VAL A 47 15.71 -3.55 2.34
N SER A 48 15.61 -4.24 1.19
CA SER A 48 16.04 -5.64 1.08
C SER A 48 17.46 -5.73 0.53
N ARG A 49 18.10 -6.89 0.73
CA ARG A 49 19.38 -7.25 0.10
C ARG A 49 19.37 -7.21 -1.44
N HIS A 50 18.20 -7.12 -2.06
CA HIS A 50 18.03 -7.13 -3.50
C HIS A 50 17.99 -5.74 -4.11
N GLU A 51 17.93 -4.67 -3.31
CA GLU A 51 17.87 -3.28 -3.80
C GLU A 51 18.86 -2.98 -4.94
N PRO A 52 20.15 -3.38 -4.89
CA PRO A 52 21.11 -3.01 -5.92
C PRO A 52 20.81 -3.63 -7.30
N ALA A 53 19.95 -4.66 -7.35
CA ALA A 53 19.59 -5.36 -8.57
C ALA A 53 18.40 -4.73 -9.32
N PHE A 54 17.76 -3.70 -8.75
CA PHE A 54 16.54 -3.12 -9.32
C PHE A 54 16.63 -1.61 -9.45
N VAL A 55 16.04 -1.08 -10.52
CA VAL A 55 15.87 0.35 -10.74
C VAL A 55 14.38 0.64 -10.98
N LEU A 56 13.85 1.63 -10.26
CA LEU A 56 12.50 2.14 -10.48
C LEU A 56 12.47 3.00 -11.75
N LYS A 57 11.53 2.72 -12.65
CA LYS A 57 11.36 3.45 -13.92
C LYS A 57 9.89 3.64 -14.27
N GLY A 58 9.64 4.44 -15.31
CA GLY A 58 8.31 4.60 -15.92
C GLY A 58 7.36 5.48 -15.12
N ALA A 59 6.06 5.27 -15.31
CA ALA A 59 5.02 6.17 -14.84
C ALA A 59 4.94 6.32 -13.30
N SER A 60 5.44 5.33 -12.54
CA SER A 60 5.52 5.39 -11.09
C SER A 60 6.48 6.47 -10.57
N LEU A 61 7.35 7.03 -11.41
CA LEU A 61 8.20 8.18 -11.02
C LEU A 61 7.41 9.50 -11.03
N PHE A 62 6.36 9.63 -11.84
CA PHE A 62 5.56 10.86 -11.89
C PHE A 62 4.86 11.16 -10.57
N THR A 63 4.53 10.13 -9.78
CA THR A 63 3.87 10.30 -8.47
C THR A 63 4.78 10.96 -7.42
N VAL A 64 6.09 11.05 -7.67
CA VAL A 64 7.07 11.68 -6.77
C VAL A 64 7.37 13.13 -7.20
N TRP A 65 6.98 13.53 -8.42
CA TRP A 65 7.28 14.84 -9.00
C TRP A 65 6.10 15.81 -9.02
N SER A 66 4.90 15.36 -8.66
CA SER A 66 3.66 16.15 -8.53
C SER A 66 3.36 16.47 -7.07
#